data_AF-A0A177CM94-F1
#
_entry.id   AF-A0A177CM94-F1
#
_cell.length_a   1.000
_cell.length_b   1.000
_cell.length_c   1.000
_cell.angle_alpha   90.00
_cell.angle_beta   90.00
_cell.angle_gamma   90.00
#
_symmetry.space_group_name_H-M   'P 1'
#
loop_
_entity.id
_entity.type
_entity.pdbx_description
1 polymer ?
#
loop_
_entity_poly.entity_id
_entity_poly.type
_entity_poly.pdbx_seq_one_letter_code
_entity_poly.pdbx_strand_id
1 'polypeptide(L)'
;MLSQIFDWLRSPGARNELQFSAPSHIVDDAEAKSANPEKSSHVSVENTDTYAALVKPRLLDRWLDRVVEISGSEYTYVIVLVGLFTWAFLGIHYGTANTYKIIISDAQAIINLVFDAFLMRQQFNQHDNLIMVAGCLRSRISSHKRMIEHLIATGKFTKIDTAKFQTLQQNDFVDRLPQENWLTKVSGFISSFLGHIGTAVGFWGCIFIWLGFGKYCEWSNTWQLYINSATSALMVLLLAFLANVRERHSRYMAECLKAIWKADSALELRLRNLTGDRTENSVIVMPERKRSKVQRAIDYYADLVGTLAGVAFLIIVILIWVACGPPLHFNSSWWLLIGTYAGLVGLNDGFVLRNVCQVLGDYQDEQFIQVNYEDLQTLSAIGVGTPEEERDMAQSLSYRISLRVGYFCSHQWSVVSGVILIFALIAAASALRWSETGQLLCNIPPSVIESFFTLILITGHNVSETKRRVDLRNIYLHRLKVISYVGSQSFAKADEGVMEPHAGDEISGNVLC
;
A
#
# COMPACT_ATOMS: atom_id res chain seq x y z
N MET A 1 -24.02 -7.25 -28.70
CA MET A 1 -22.66 -6.82 -29.10
C MET A 1 -22.38 -5.36 -28.76
N LEU A 2 -23.07 -4.36 -29.32
CA LEU A 2 -22.80 -2.94 -28.98
C LEU A 2 -22.99 -2.61 -27.49
N SER A 3 -24.05 -3.14 -26.85
CA SER A 3 -24.24 -3.00 -25.39
C SER A 3 -23.11 -3.64 -24.58
N GLN A 4 -22.69 -4.85 -24.92
CA GLN A 4 -21.57 -5.54 -24.27
C GLN A 4 -20.23 -4.82 -24.47
N ILE A 5 -20.00 -4.20 -25.63
CA ILE A 5 -18.82 -3.38 -25.90
C ILE A 5 -18.88 -2.07 -25.08
N PHE A 6 -20.05 -1.45 -24.97
CA PHE A 6 -20.26 -0.27 -24.13
C PHE A 6 -20.13 -0.57 -22.63
N ASP A 7 -20.61 -1.72 -22.17
CA ASP A 7 -20.48 -2.17 -20.78
C ASP A 7 -19.03 -2.55 -20.47
N TRP A 8 -18.35 -3.20 -21.42
CA TRP A 8 -16.91 -3.47 -21.33
C TRP A 8 -16.07 -2.19 -21.34
N LEU A 9 -16.41 -1.18 -22.15
CA LEU A 9 -15.77 0.16 -22.14
C LEU A 9 -16.11 0.98 -20.89
N ARG A 10 -17.25 0.71 -20.24
CA ARG A 10 -17.67 1.37 -18.99
C ARG A 10 -17.09 0.74 -17.72
N SER A 11 -16.59 -0.49 -17.82
CA SER A 11 -16.06 -1.26 -16.70
C SER A 11 -14.72 -0.77 -16.12
N PRO A 12 -13.74 -0.25 -16.90
CA PRO A 12 -12.50 0.26 -16.33
C PRO A 12 -12.79 1.58 -15.60
N GLY A 13 -12.21 1.76 -14.43
CA GLY A 13 -12.48 2.87 -13.51
C GLY A 13 -13.76 2.72 -12.67
N ALA A 14 -14.56 1.66 -12.85
CA ALA A 14 -15.68 1.34 -11.96
C ALA A 14 -15.19 0.48 -10.79
N ARG A 15 -15.23 1.03 -9.57
CA ARG A 15 -14.84 0.32 -8.34
C ARG A 15 -16.12 -0.21 -7.69
N ASN A 16 -16.47 -1.45 -8.00
CA ASN A 16 -17.70 -2.08 -7.51
C ASN A 16 -17.69 -2.24 -5.99
N GLU A 17 -18.87 -2.44 -5.41
CA GLU A 17 -19.05 -2.87 -4.02
C GLU A 17 -18.27 -4.15 -3.74
N LEU A 18 -17.50 -4.16 -2.65
CA LEU A 18 -16.65 -5.29 -2.26
C LEU A 18 -17.24 -5.95 -1.01
N GLN A 19 -17.27 -7.28 -1.02
CA GLN A 19 -17.74 -8.08 0.11
C GLN A 19 -16.59 -8.94 0.63
N PHE A 20 -16.33 -8.83 1.93
CA PHE A 20 -15.29 -9.59 2.60
C PHE A 20 -15.87 -10.29 3.82
N SER A 21 -15.50 -11.55 4.03
CA SER A 21 -15.76 -12.28 5.27
C SER A 21 -14.51 -13.05 5.67
N ALA A 22 -14.20 -13.07 6.96
CA ALA A 22 -13.06 -13.81 7.47
C ALA A 22 -13.39 -15.31 7.59
N PRO A 23 -12.45 -16.21 7.23
CA PRO A 23 -12.63 -17.65 7.45
C PRO A 23 -12.97 -17.96 8.92
N SER A 24 -14.00 -18.78 9.13
CA SER A 24 -14.56 -19.10 10.45
C SER A 24 -14.01 -20.41 11.01
N HIS A 25 -13.73 -20.46 12.32
CA HIS A 25 -13.43 -21.72 13.00
C HIS A 25 -14.72 -22.39 13.48
N ILE A 26 -15.35 -23.22 12.64
CA ILE A 26 -16.51 -24.00 13.09
C ILE A 26 -16.00 -25.28 13.75
N VAL A 27 -16.25 -25.44 15.05
CA VAL A 27 -15.97 -26.69 15.77
C VAL A 27 -17.10 -27.66 15.45
N ASP A 28 -16.81 -28.65 14.61
CA ASP A 28 -17.69 -29.80 14.37
C ASP A 28 -17.84 -30.62 15.66
N ASP A 29 -19.08 -30.88 16.09
CA ASP A 29 -19.31 -31.94 17.09
C ASP A 29 -18.89 -33.28 16.47
N ALA A 30 -17.87 -33.91 17.06
CA ALA A 30 -17.49 -35.28 16.72
C ALA A 30 -18.65 -36.28 16.93
N GLU A 31 -19.63 -35.96 17.79
CA GLU A 31 -20.80 -36.80 18.04
C GLU A 31 -21.88 -36.71 16.95
N ALA A 32 -21.96 -35.59 16.22
CA ALA A 32 -22.96 -35.38 15.16
C ALA A 32 -22.59 -36.05 13.82
N LYS A 33 -21.33 -36.45 13.64
CA LYS A 33 -20.87 -37.18 12.43
C LYS A 33 -21.37 -38.62 12.34
N SER A 34 -22.08 -39.13 13.36
CA SER A 34 -22.62 -40.49 13.37
C SER A 34 -24.00 -40.63 12.70
N ALA A 35 -24.68 -39.56 12.27
CA ALA A 35 -26.10 -39.62 11.92
C ALA A 35 -26.50 -39.41 10.44
N ASN A 36 -25.68 -38.83 9.55
CA ASN A 36 -25.99 -38.81 8.10
C ASN A 36 -24.87 -38.26 7.21
N PRO A 37 -24.22 -39.06 6.33
CA PRO A 37 -23.13 -38.60 5.48
C PRO A 37 -23.55 -37.94 4.15
N GLU A 38 -24.84 -37.85 3.81
CA GLU A 38 -25.29 -37.42 2.46
C GLU A 38 -25.86 -35.99 2.35
N LYS A 39 -25.74 -35.14 3.39
CA LYS A 39 -26.26 -33.75 3.33
C LYS A 39 -25.28 -32.62 3.66
N SER A 40 -23.99 -32.89 3.80
CA SER A 40 -22.99 -31.86 4.06
C SER A 40 -22.26 -31.42 2.79
N SER A 41 -22.96 -30.74 1.89
CA SER A 41 -22.33 -29.86 0.90
C SER A 41 -22.26 -28.42 1.43
N HIS A 42 -21.75 -28.26 2.66
CA HIS A 42 -21.30 -26.97 3.16
C HIS A 42 -19.78 -27.03 3.22
N VAL A 43 -19.16 -26.17 2.42
CA VAL A 43 -17.72 -26.03 2.27
C VAL A 43 -17.14 -25.58 3.61
N SER A 44 -16.76 -26.53 4.46
CA SER A 44 -15.85 -26.26 5.57
C SER A 44 -14.47 -26.05 4.95
N VAL A 45 -14.11 -24.79 4.72
CA VAL A 45 -12.73 -24.45 4.36
C VAL A 45 -11.89 -24.61 5.61
N GLU A 46 -11.05 -25.64 5.61
CA GLU A 46 -10.03 -25.89 6.63
C GLU A 46 -9.22 -24.61 6.86
N ASN A 47 -9.32 -24.06 8.06
CA ASN A 47 -8.77 -22.76 8.40
C ASN A 47 -7.26 -22.86 8.58
N THR A 48 -6.50 -22.22 7.70
CA THR A 48 -5.06 -22.08 7.89
C THR A 48 -4.79 -20.90 8.82
N ASP A 49 -3.97 -21.10 9.86
CA ASP A 49 -3.39 -20.04 10.72
C ASP A 49 -2.48 -19.05 9.95
N THR A 50 -2.57 -19.05 8.63
CA THR A 50 -1.69 -18.35 7.71
C THR A 50 -2.50 -17.27 7.01
N TYR A 51 -2.04 -16.02 7.15
CA TYR A 51 -2.49 -14.93 6.31
C TYR A 51 -2.31 -15.31 4.83
N ALA A 52 -3.41 -15.39 4.10
CA ALA A 52 -3.42 -15.60 2.66
C ALA A 52 -3.67 -14.26 1.96
N ALA A 53 -2.65 -13.73 1.28
CA ALA A 53 -2.81 -12.56 0.43
C ALA A 53 -3.78 -12.85 -0.72
N LEU A 54 -4.43 -11.81 -1.26
CA LEU A 54 -5.40 -11.95 -2.35
C LEU A 54 -4.72 -12.52 -3.61
N VAL A 55 -5.05 -13.76 -3.98
CA VAL A 55 -4.49 -14.40 -5.19
C VAL A 55 -5.38 -14.08 -6.38
N LYS A 56 -4.84 -13.38 -7.37
CA LYS A 56 -5.56 -13.10 -8.61
C LYS A 56 -5.82 -14.40 -9.41
N PRO A 57 -7.01 -14.57 -10.01
CA PRO A 57 -7.36 -15.82 -10.69
C PRO A 57 -6.50 -16.09 -11.93
N ARG A 58 -6.19 -15.04 -12.70
CA ARG A 58 -5.46 -15.14 -13.98
C ARG A 58 -3.96 -15.39 -13.75
N LEU A 59 -3.41 -16.38 -14.45
CA LEU A 59 -1.98 -16.73 -14.39
C LEU A 59 -1.08 -15.59 -14.86
N LEU A 60 -1.47 -14.90 -15.93
CA LEU A 60 -0.70 -13.77 -16.47
C LEU A 60 -0.62 -12.60 -15.47
N ASP A 61 -1.72 -12.34 -14.76
CA ASP A 61 -1.72 -11.29 -13.73
C ASP A 61 -0.80 -11.65 -12.55
N ARG A 62 -0.75 -12.93 -12.16
CA ARG A 62 0.18 -13.44 -11.14
C ARG A 62 1.64 -13.35 -11.58
N TRP A 63 1.92 -13.68 -12.84
CA TRP A 63 3.28 -13.54 -13.40
C TRP A 63 3.71 -12.08 -13.41
N LEU A 64 2.84 -11.17 -13.85
CA LEU A 64 3.12 -9.75 -13.86
C LEU A 64 3.30 -9.18 -12.44
N ASP A 65 2.50 -9.62 -11.47
CA ASP A 65 2.67 -9.24 -10.06
C ASP A 65 4.05 -9.68 -9.53
N ARG A 66 4.52 -10.88 -9.92
CA ARG A 66 5.87 -11.34 -9.59
C ARG A 66 6.97 -10.50 -10.24
N VAL A 67 6.78 -10.06 -11.47
CA VAL A 67 7.74 -9.14 -12.13
C VAL A 67 7.81 -7.81 -11.39
N VAL A 68 6.66 -7.26 -10.97
CA VAL A 68 6.61 -6.03 -10.16
C VAL A 68 7.29 -6.23 -8.81
N GLU A 69 7.06 -7.35 -8.14
CA GLU A 69 7.74 -7.70 -6.88
C GLU A 69 9.27 -7.77 -7.06
N ILE A 70 9.74 -8.39 -8.15
CA ILE A 70 11.17 -8.43 -8.50
C ILE A 70 11.70 -7.01 -8.77
N SER A 71 10.93 -6.17 -9.46
CA SER A 71 11.33 -4.79 -9.78
C SER A 71 11.53 -3.93 -8.52
N GLY A 72 10.73 -4.16 -7.48
CA GLY A 72 10.87 -3.53 -6.16
C GLY A 72 11.80 -4.27 -5.22
N SER A 73 12.55 -5.28 -5.66
CA SER A 73 13.46 -6.00 -4.76
C SER A 73 14.75 -5.21 -4.49
N GLU A 74 15.35 -5.46 -3.32
CA GLU A 74 16.65 -4.89 -2.95
C GLU A 74 17.74 -5.20 -3.98
N TYR A 75 17.69 -6.39 -4.59
CA TYR A 75 18.60 -6.81 -5.65
C TYR A 75 18.49 -5.92 -6.89
N THR A 76 17.27 -5.66 -7.37
CA THR A 76 17.03 -4.77 -8.51
C THR A 76 17.46 -3.34 -8.19
N TYR A 77 17.20 -2.86 -6.98
CA TYR A 77 17.65 -1.53 -6.55
C TYR A 77 19.18 -1.40 -6.60
N VAL A 78 19.93 -2.41 -6.12
CA VAL A 78 21.39 -2.43 -6.22
C VAL A 78 21.86 -2.47 -7.67
N ILE A 79 21.21 -3.24 -8.56
CA ILE A 79 21.53 -3.23 -9.99
C ILE A 79 21.35 -1.84 -10.59
N VAL A 80 20.25 -1.17 -10.28
CA VAL A 80 19.98 0.20 -10.76
C VAL A 80 21.07 1.15 -10.26
N LEU A 81 21.45 1.07 -8.98
CA LEU A 81 22.55 1.88 -8.44
C LEU A 81 23.87 1.61 -9.16
N VAL A 82 24.24 0.35 -9.36
CA VAL A 82 25.45 -0.03 -10.11
C VAL A 82 25.40 0.54 -11.52
N GLY A 83 24.26 0.41 -12.22
CA GLY A 83 24.06 0.98 -13.55
C GLY A 83 24.24 2.51 -13.57
N LEU A 84 23.66 3.22 -12.60
CA LEU A 84 23.81 4.67 -12.46
C LEU A 84 25.26 5.08 -12.13
N PHE A 85 25.96 4.33 -11.30
CA PHE A 85 27.38 4.59 -11.01
C PHE A 85 28.25 4.32 -12.23
N THR A 86 28.07 3.18 -12.91
CA THR A 86 28.77 2.88 -14.17
C THR A 86 28.55 4.00 -15.17
N TRP A 87 27.33 4.51 -15.27
CA TRP A 87 27.01 5.66 -16.11
C TRP A 87 27.74 6.94 -15.68
N ALA A 88 27.74 7.27 -14.39
CA ALA A 88 28.45 8.44 -13.87
C ALA A 88 29.96 8.36 -14.17
N PHE A 89 30.57 7.19 -14.00
CA PHE A 89 32.00 6.98 -14.28
C PHE A 89 32.32 7.03 -15.77
N LEU A 90 31.51 6.41 -16.63
CA LEU A 90 31.67 6.52 -18.08
C LEU A 90 31.48 7.96 -18.57
N GLY A 91 30.61 8.73 -17.89
CA GLY A 91 30.39 10.15 -18.17
C GLY A 91 31.62 11.03 -17.96
N ILE A 92 32.59 10.62 -17.14
CA ILE A 92 33.85 11.35 -16.97
C ILE A 92 34.65 11.38 -18.29
N HIS A 93 34.64 10.28 -19.04
CA HIS A 93 35.39 10.17 -20.30
C HIS A 93 34.56 10.57 -21.51
N TYR A 94 33.30 10.12 -21.58
CA TYR A 94 32.43 10.29 -22.75
C TYR A 94 31.43 11.44 -22.63
N GLY A 95 31.36 12.13 -21.49
CA GLY A 95 30.35 13.16 -21.20
C GLY A 95 30.47 14.44 -22.03
N THR A 96 31.53 14.61 -22.82
CA THR A 96 31.63 15.71 -23.80
C THR A 96 30.85 15.41 -25.08
N ALA A 97 30.57 14.14 -25.38
CA ALA A 97 29.83 13.74 -26.58
C ALA A 97 28.32 13.88 -26.39
N ASN A 98 27.66 14.65 -27.26
CA ASN A 98 26.19 14.79 -27.21
C ASN A 98 25.47 13.46 -27.46
N THR A 99 26.02 12.60 -28.32
CA THR A 99 25.47 11.25 -28.57
C THR A 99 25.41 10.41 -27.28
N TYR A 100 26.42 10.51 -26.42
CA TYR A 100 26.43 9.81 -25.13
C TYR A 100 25.29 10.31 -24.22
N LYS A 101 25.12 11.63 -24.11
CA LYS A 101 24.06 12.25 -23.29
C LYS A 101 22.66 11.84 -23.77
N ILE A 102 22.44 11.88 -25.09
CA ILE A 102 21.15 11.57 -25.71
C ILE A 102 20.77 10.11 -25.47
N ILE A 103 21.64 9.16 -25.88
CA ILE A 103 21.35 7.73 -25.77
C ILE A 103 21.02 7.34 -24.32
N ILE A 104 21.77 7.86 -23.36
CA ILE A 104 21.55 7.47 -21.96
C ILE A 104 20.31 8.13 -21.38
N SER A 105 20.08 9.42 -21.67
CA SER A 105 18.87 10.09 -21.21
C SER A 105 17.61 9.38 -21.71
N ASP A 106 17.63 8.91 -22.97
CA ASP A 106 16.47 8.24 -23.57
C ASP A 106 16.33 6.80 -23.06
N ALA A 107 17.44 6.09 -22.80
CA ALA A 107 17.40 4.80 -22.11
C ALA A 107 16.78 4.93 -20.71
N GLN A 108 17.13 5.98 -19.96
CA GLN A 108 16.54 6.27 -18.66
C GLN A 108 15.05 6.60 -18.76
N ALA A 109 14.63 7.37 -19.78
CA ALA A 109 13.23 7.67 -20.01
C ALA A 109 12.38 6.42 -20.29
N ILE A 110 12.92 5.45 -21.06
CA ILE A 110 12.26 4.15 -21.27
C ILE A 110 12.15 3.39 -19.94
N ILE A 111 13.20 3.39 -19.12
CA ILE A 111 13.18 2.75 -17.80
C ILE A 111 12.11 3.38 -16.91
N ASN A 112 12.01 4.71 -16.86
CA ASN A 112 11.01 5.42 -16.07
C ASN A 112 9.59 5.03 -16.48
N LEU A 113 9.31 4.99 -17.78
CA LEU A 113 8.01 4.58 -18.31
C LEU A 113 7.60 3.17 -17.87
N VAL A 114 8.57 2.24 -17.78
CA VAL A 114 8.33 0.90 -17.22
C VAL A 114 8.06 0.95 -15.72
N PHE A 115 8.85 1.73 -14.98
CA PHE A 115 8.68 1.88 -13.53
C PHE A 115 7.36 2.56 -13.16
N ASP A 116 6.87 3.53 -13.92
CA ASP A 116 5.58 4.18 -13.69
C ASP A 116 4.43 3.17 -13.77
N ALA A 117 4.44 2.32 -14.81
CA ALA A 117 3.47 1.23 -14.95
C ALA A 117 3.56 0.24 -13.78
N PHE A 118 4.77 -0.11 -13.34
CA PHE A 118 4.98 -1.01 -12.21
C PHE A 118 4.53 -0.39 -10.88
N LEU A 119 4.81 0.90 -10.64
CA LEU A 119 4.39 1.61 -9.43
C LEU A 119 2.87 1.77 -9.35
N MET A 120 2.22 2.04 -10.48
CA MET A 120 0.76 2.04 -10.59
C MET A 120 0.19 0.67 -10.22
N ARG A 121 0.76 -0.41 -10.75
CA ARG A 121 0.33 -1.77 -10.44
C ARG A 121 0.59 -2.14 -8.97
N GLN A 122 1.74 -1.78 -8.43
CA GLN A 122 2.09 -1.99 -7.02
C GLN A 122 1.10 -1.27 -6.10
N GLN A 123 0.70 -0.04 -6.45
CA GLN A 123 -0.30 0.73 -5.72
C GLN A 123 -1.67 0.04 -5.71
N PHE A 124 -2.13 -0.50 -6.84
CA PHE A 124 -3.38 -1.26 -6.89
C PHE A 124 -3.32 -2.54 -6.06
N ASN A 125 -2.23 -3.31 -6.19
CA ASN A 125 -2.05 -4.54 -5.41
C ASN A 125 -2.06 -4.26 -3.90
N GLN A 126 -1.35 -3.22 -3.46
CA GLN A 126 -1.34 -2.82 -2.06
C GLN A 126 -2.73 -2.37 -1.60
N HIS A 127 -3.47 -1.65 -2.44
CA HIS A 127 -4.81 -1.20 -2.11
C HIS A 127 -5.79 -2.35 -1.95
N ASP A 128 -5.85 -3.27 -2.91
CA ASP A 128 -6.78 -4.40 -2.85
C ASP A 128 -6.49 -5.27 -1.62
N ASN A 129 -5.21 -5.51 -1.30
CA ASN A 129 -4.83 -6.24 -0.09
C ASN A 129 -5.27 -5.52 1.20
N LEU A 130 -5.02 -4.20 1.30
CA LEU A 130 -5.38 -3.44 2.50
C LEU A 130 -6.89 -3.38 2.73
N ILE A 131 -7.66 -3.23 1.65
CA ILE A 131 -9.12 -3.20 1.70
C ILE A 131 -9.68 -4.57 2.12
N MET A 132 -9.16 -5.66 1.54
CA MET A 132 -9.49 -7.02 1.99
C MET A 132 -9.17 -7.20 3.47
N VAL A 133 -7.99 -6.77 3.91
CA VAL A 133 -7.56 -6.87 5.30
C VAL A 133 -8.51 -6.14 6.25
N ALA A 134 -8.85 -4.89 5.95
CA ALA A 134 -9.80 -4.14 6.76
C ALA A 134 -11.15 -4.86 6.85
N GLY A 135 -11.63 -5.44 5.75
CA GLY A 135 -12.89 -6.20 5.73
C GLY A 135 -12.86 -7.45 6.59
N CYS A 136 -11.80 -8.24 6.48
CA CYS A 136 -11.60 -9.44 7.30
C CYS A 136 -11.46 -9.10 8.79
N LEU A 137 -10.71 -8.04 9.14
CA LEU A 137 -10.59 -7.61 10.54
C LEU A 137 -11.94 -7.19 11.11
N ARG A 138 -12.71 -6.38 10.39
CA ARG A 138 -14.07 -5.95 10.81
C ARG A 138 -15.02 -7.14 10.97
N SER A 139 -14.97 -8.09 10.05
CA SER A 139 -15.74 -9.34 10.09
C SER A 139 -15.45 -10.12 11.39
N ARG A 140 -14.18 -10.31 11.74
CA ARG A 140 -13.78 -10.98 12.99
C ARG A 140 -14.15 -10.19 14.24
N ILE A 141 -13.93 -8.88 14.24
CA ILE A 141 -14.28 -7.99 15.36
C ILE A 141 -15.79 -8.12 15.66
N SER A 142 -16.63 -8.09 14.63
CA SER A 142 -18.07 -8.25 14.77
C SER A 142 -18.43 -9.58 15.45
N SER A 143 -17.80 -10.69 15.05
CA SER A 143 -17.99 -12.00 15.70
C SER A 143 -17.49 -12.03 17.13
N HIS A 144 -16.28 -11.51 17.39
CA HIS A 144 -15.72 -11.43 18.75
C HIS A 144 -16.63 -10.65 19.69
N LYS A 145 -17.09 -9.47 19.25
CA LYS A 145 -18.02 -8.63 20.00
C LYS A 145 -19.30 -9.38 20.35
N ARG A 146 -19.95 -10.01 19.37
CA ARG A 146 -21.18 -10.80 19.57
C ARG A 146 -20.97 -11.89 20.64
N MET A 147 -19.87 -12.65 20.53
CA MET A 147 -19.57 -13.74 21.47
C MET A 147 -19.27 -13.22 22.88
N ILE A 148 -18.50 -12.14 23.00
CA ILE A 148 -18.18 -11.49 24.27
C ILE A 148 -19.45 -10.95 24.94
N GLU A 149 -20.30 -10.24 24.18
CA GLU A 149 -21.57 -9.70 24.70
C GLU A 149 -22.48 -10.82 25.22
N HIS A 150 -22.55 -11.95 24.53
CA HIS A 150 -23.28 -13.13 25.00
C HIS A 150 -22.71 -13.69 26.32
N LEU A 151 -21.38 -13.79 26.46
CA LEU A 151 -20.75 -14.27 27.70
C LEU A 151 -20.96 -13.30 28.88
N ILE A 152 -20.99 -12.00 28.63
CA ILE A 152 -21.30 -11.00 29.66
C ILE A 152 -22.78 -11.05 30.03
N ALA A 153 -23.69 -11.14 29.05
CA ALA A 153 -25.12 -11.21 29.29
C ALA A 153 -25.53 -12.48 30.08
N THR A 154 -24.82 -13.59 29.86
CA THR A 154 -25.01 -14.84 30.61
C THR A 154 -24.29 -14.85 31.97
N GLY A 155 -23.64 -13.74 32.35
CA GLY A 155 -22.90 -13.61 33.61
C GLY A 155 -21.64 -14.48 33.69
N LYS A 156 -21.22 -15.09 32.58
CA LYS A 156 -19.98 -15.90 32.54
C LYS A 156 -18.75 -15.01 32.62
N PHE A 157 -18.80 -13.80 32.06
CA PHE A 157 -17.73 -12.81 32.09
C PHE A 157 -18.14 -11.56 32.87
N THR A 158 -17.17 -10.98 33.58
CA THR A 158 -17.34 -9.73 34.33
C THR A 158 -16.67 -8.57 33.60
N LYS A 159 -17.32 -7.40 33.62
CA LYS A 159 -16.72 -6.17 33.07
C LYS A 159 -15.48 -5.80 33.90
N ILE A 160 -14.43 -5.36 33.20
CA ILE A 160 -13.15 -4.97 33.79
C ILE A 160 -12.95 -3.46 33.68
N ASP A 161 -12.33 -2.87 34.69
CA ASP A 161 -11.91 -1.47 34.65
C ASP A 161 -10.70 -1.27 33.73
N THR A 162 -10.59 -0.08 33.15
CA THR A 162 -9.54 0.31 32.20
C THR A 162 -8.14 0.16 32.81
N ALA A 163 -7.95 0.54 34.08
CA ALA A 163 -6.67 0.41 34.76
C ALA A 163 -6.22 -1.06 34.87
N LYS A 164 -7.15 -1.96 35.23
CA LYS A 164 -6.85 -3.40 35.30
C LYS A 164 -6.57 -3.99 33.93
N PHE A 165 -7.29 -3.57 32.90
CA PHE A 165 -7.06 -4.00 31.53
C PHE A 165 -5.67 -3.59 31.01
N GLN A 166 -5.18 -2.41 31.38
CA GLN A 166 -3.82 -1.98 31.03
C GLN A 166 -2.74 -2.81 31.72
N THR A 167 -2.98 -3.27 32.96
CA THR A 167 -2.05 -4.12 33.71
C THR A 167 -2.06 -5.60 33.31
N LEU A 168 -3.01 -6.03 32.45
CA LEU A 168 -3.02 -7.40 31.96
C LEU A 168 -1.71 -7.68 31.23
N GLN A 169 -0.94 -8.65 31.74
CA GLN A 169 0.22 -9.14 31.04
C GLN A 169 -0.23 -9.65 29.66
N GLN A 170 0.42 -9.14 28.64
CA GLN A 170 0.30 -9.69 27.30
C GLN A 170 0.87 -11.10 27.39
N ASN A 171 0.01 -12.12 27.26
CA ASN A 171 0.43 -13.52 27.32
C ASN A 171 1.61 -13.77 26.36
N ASP A 172 2.39 -14.82 26.63
CA ASP A 172 3.50 -15.36 25.83
C ASP A 172 3.08 -15.84 24.41
N PHE A 173 2.19 -15.13 23.70
CA PHE A 173 2.00 -15.31 22.26
C PHE A 173 3.26 -14.80 21.56
N VAL A 174 4.21 -15.72 21.37
CA VAL A 174 5.56 -15.52 20.81
C VAL A 174 5.52 -15.27 19.30
N ASP A 175 4.85 -14.23 18.86
CA ASP A 175 5.16 -13.59 17.58
C ASP A 175 5.32 -12.10 17.85
N ARG A 176 6.56 -11.70 18.16
CA ARG A 176 6.90 -10.27 18.25
C ARG A 176 6.76 -9.68 16.86
N LEU A 177 6.21 -8.47 16.76
CA LEU A 177 6.22 -7.72 15.51
C LEU A 177 7.66 -7.68 14.97
N PRO A 178 7.84 -7.80 13.64
CA PRO A 178 9.17 -7.94 13.04
C PRO A 178 10.10 -6.81 13.45
N GLN A 179 11.34 -7.17 13.81
CA GLN A 179 12.40 -6.22 14.13
C GLN A 179 13.04 -5.67 12.85
N GLU A 180 13.42 -4.40 12.87
CA GLU A 180 14.02 -3.77 11.70
C GLU A 180 15.47 -4.21 11.48
N ASN A 181 15.73 -4.83 10.32
CA ASN A 181 17.07 -5.14 9.83
C ASN A 181 17.91 -3.86 9.62
N TRP A 182 19.24 -3.99 9.60
CA TRP A 182 20.13 -2.85 9.37
C TRP A 182 19.91 -2.15 8.02
N LEU A 183 19.61 -2.93 6.95
CA LEU A 183 19.22 -2.39 5.64
C LEU A 183 17.93 -1.57 5.73
N THR A 184 16.98 -2.03 6.54
CA THR A 184 15.73 -1.30 6.82
C THR A 184 16.01 0.03 7.48
N LYS A 185 16.95 0.08 8.45
CA LYS A 185 17.35 1.32 9.11
C LYS A 185 18.02 2.31 8.15
N VAL A 186 18.95 1.84 7.32
CA VAL A 186 19.66 2.70 6.35
C VAL A 186 18.68 3.26 5.33
N SER A 187 17.84 2.43 4.72
CA SER A 187 16.88 2.94 3.74
C SER A 187 15.72 3.71 4.40
N GLY A 188 15.39 3.46 5.66
CA GLY A 188 14.51 4.32 6.45
C GLY A 188 15.09 5.72 6.65
N PHE A 189 16.39 5.83 6.93
CA PHE A 189 17.10 7.10 6.97
C PHE A 189 17.09 7.81 5.62
N ILE A 190 17.41 7.11 4.53
CA ILE A 190 17.38 7.67 3.17
C ILE A 190 15.95 8.11 2.80
N SER A 191 14.94 7.32 3.16
CA SER A 191 13.54 7.66 2.86
C SER A 191 13.11 8.90 3.63
N SER A 192 13.48 8.99 4.90
CA SER A 192 13.23 10.19 5.73
C SER A 192 13.91 11.42 5.15
N PHE A 193 15.14 11.29 4.66
CA PHE A 193 15.86 12.37 3.98
C PHE A 193 15.20 12.79 2.66
N LEU A 194 14.95 11.85 1.74
CA LEU A 194 14.34 12.13 0.44
C LEU A 194 12.91 12.65 0.56
N GLY A 195 12.15 12.11 1.51
CA GLY A 195 10.79 12.53 1.84
C GLY A 195 10.71 13.82 2.65
N HIS A 196 11.83 14.45 3.04
CA HIS A 196 11.79 15.69 3.78
C HIS A 196 11.44 16.88 2.87
N ILE A 197 10.60 17.83 3.34
CA ILE A 197 10.22 19.01 2.55
C ILE A 197 11.43 19.85 2.14
N GLY A 198 12.46 19.88 2.98
CA GLY A 198 13.73 20.57 2.68
C GLY A 198 14.41 20.02 1.43
N THR A 199 14.27 18.72 1.15
CA THR A 199 14.80 18.09 -0.07
C THR A 199 14.03 18.55 -1.30
N ALA A 200 12.70 18.65 -1.22
CA ALA A 200 11.89 19.19 -2.31
C ALA A 200 12.17 20.68 -2.57
N VAL A 201 12.39 21.48 -1.51
CA VAL A 201 12.80 22.89 -1.64
C VAL A 201 14.21 22.99 -2.23
N GLY A 202 15.13 22.14 -1.79
CA GLY A 202 16.49 22.06 -2.33
C GLY A 202 16.50 21.69 -3.82
N PHE A 203 15.65 20.73 -4.22
CA PHE A 203 15.45 20.36 -5.63
C PHE A 203 15.06 21.58 -6.48
N TRP A 204 14.02 22.33 -6.08
CA TRP A 204 13.62 23.55 -6.79
C TRP A 204 14.71 24.63 -6.76
N GLY A 205 15.44 24.77 -5.65
CA GLY A 205 16.61 25.62 -5.57
C GLY A 205 17.65 25.30 -6.64
N CYS A 206 17.97 24.02 -6.83
CA CYS A 206 18.87 23.56 -7.90
C CYS A 206 18.33 23.87 -9.30
N ILE A 207 17.03 23.68 -9.55
CA ILE A 207 16.39 24.02 -10.83
C ILE A 207 16.47 25.53 -11.11
N PHE A 208 16.20 26.38 -10.13
CA PHE A 208 16.31 27.84 -10.31
C PHE A 208 17.74 28.30 -10.55
N ILE A 209 18.72 27.69 -9.86
CA ILE A 209 20.14 27.95 -10.12
C ILE A 209 20.48 27.58 -11.56
N TRP A 210 20.10 26.38 -12.02
CA TRP A 210 20.32 25.94 -13.39
C TRP A 210 19.69 26.88 -14.42
N LEU A 211 18.44 27.33 -14.20
CA LEU A 211 17.78 28.34 -15.04
C LEU A 211 18.56 29.67 -15.08
N GLY A 212 19.11 30.10 -13.94
CA GLY A 212 19.94 31.31 -13.85
C GLY A 212 21.19 31.25 -14.73
N PHE A 213 21.81 30.08 -14.86
CA PHE A 213 22.95 29.87 -15.77
C PHE A 213 22.56 29.80 -17.25
N GLY A 214 21.27 29.70 -17.59
CA GLY A 214 20.80 29.61 -18.97
C GLY A 214 21.28 30.77 -19.85
N LYS A 215 21.24 32.01 -19.34
CA LYS A 215 21.73 33.19 -20.08
C LYS A 215 23.25 33.12 -20.33
N TYR A 216 24.03 32.68 -19.35
CA TYR A 216 25.48 32.54 -19.50
C TYR A 216 25.86 31.46 -20.52
N CYS A 217 25.07 30.39 -20.62
CA CYS A 217 25.24 29.32 -21.59
C CYS A 217 24.46 29.53 -22.90
N GLU A 218 24.00 30.75 -23.16
CA GLU A 218 23.25 31.16 -24.37
C GLU A 218 22.03 30.28 -24.68
N TRP A 219 21.42 29.67 -23.66
CA TRP A 219 20.30 28.72 -23.80
C TRP A 219 20.60 27.54 -24.74
N SER A 220 21.87 27.18 -24.89
CA SER A 220 22.34 26.16 -25.83
C SER A 220 21.73 24.77 -25.60
N ASN A 221 21.66 23.96 -26.66
CA ASN A 221 21.21 22.56 -26.58
C ASN A 221 22.07 21.75 -25.60
N THR A 222 23.38 22.03 -25.53
CA THR A 222 24.28 21.37 -24.58
C THR A 222 23.88 21.67 -23.11
N TRP A 223 23.50 22.91 -22.79
CA TRP A 223 22.99 23.29 -21.47
C TRP A 223 21.68 22.58 -21.13
N GLN A 224 20.78 22.42 -22.11
CA GLN A 224 19.54 21.66 -21.98
C GLN A 224 19.81 20.16 -21.77
N LEU A 225 20.72 19.57 -22.53
CA LEU A 225 21.07 18.15 -22.41
C LEU A 225 21.68 17.79 -21.05
N TYR A 226 22.42 18.71 -20.39
CA TYR A 226 22.95 18.46 -19.05
C TYR A 226 21.84 18.26 -18.03
N ILE A 227 20.83 19.13 -18.01
CA ILE A 227 19.72 18.96 -17.06
C ILE A 227 18.87 17.76 -17.44
N ASN A 228 18.67 17.49 -18.74
CA ASN A 228 17.85 16.37 -19.20
C ASN A 228 18.43 15.05 -18.69
N SER A 229 19.74 14.87 -18.84
CA SER A 229 20.44 13.67 -18.40
C SER A 229 20.48 13.58 -16.87
N ALA A 230 20.71 14.69 -16.16
CA ALA A 230 20.74 14.70 -14.69
C ALA A 230 19.37 14.39 -14.07
N THR A 231 18.29 14.97 -14.60
CA THR A 231 16.92 14.76 -14.12
C THR A 231 16.42 13.36 -14.46
N SER A 232 16.70 12.85 -15.66
CA SER A 232 16.36 11.48 -16.06
C SER A 232 17.01 10.45 -15.14
N ALA A 233 18.27 10.65 -14.76
CA ALA A 233 18.96 9.78 -13.83
C ALA A 233 18.45 9.87 -12.40
N LEU A 234 18.16 11.09 -11.94
CA LEU A 234 17.52 11.31 -10.65
C LEU A 234 16.17 10.59 -10.61
N MET A 235 15.40 10.64 -11.70
CA MET A 235 14.12 9.93 -11.79
C MET A 235 14.28 8.43 -11.63
N VAL A 236 15.18 7.81 -12.40
CA VAL A 236 15.44 6.37 -12.31
C VAL A 236 15.81 5.98 -10.88
N LEU A 237 16.66 6.79 -10.22
CA LEU A 237 17.02 6.60 -8.82
C LEU A 237 15.80 6.69 -7.90
N LEU A 238 14.98 7.74 -8.04
CA LEU A 238 13.81 7.98 -7.19
C LEU A 238 12.72 6.93 -7.37
N LEU A 239 12.42 6.52 -8.61
CA LEU A 239 11.42 5.49 -8.91
C LEU A 239 11.87 4.11 -8.42
N ALA A 240 13.13 3.73 -8.68
CA ALA A 240 13.68 2.47 -8.17
C ALA A 240 13.71 2.46 -6.64
N PHE A 241 14.08 3.59 -6.01
CA PHE A 241 14.05 3.74 -4.57
C PHE A 241 12.63 3.61 -4.02
N LEU A 242 11.65 4.30 -4.62
CA LEU A 242 10.25 4.25 -4.20
C LEU A 242 9.66 2.84 -4.35
N ALA A 243 9.93 2.15 -5.46
CA ALA A 243 9.50 0.77 -5.68
C ALA A 243 10.06 -0.17 -4.61
N ASN A 244 11.35 -0.01 -4.28
CA ASN A 244 12.04 -0.78 -3.25
C ASN A 244 11.49 -0.52 -1.84
N VAL A 245 11.28 0.75 -1.50
CA VAL A 245 10.69 1.15 -0.23
C VAL A 245 9.29 0.56 -0.09
N ARG A 246 8.41 0.72 -1.10
CA ARG A 246 7.05 0.17 -1.11
C ARG A 246 7.02 -1.34 -0.93
N GLU A 247 7.88 -2.06 -1.66
CA GLU A 247 7.92 -3.53 -1.60
C GLU A 247 8.35 -4.01 -0.22
N ARG A 248 9.39 -3.41 0.36
CA ARG A 248 9.83 -3.72 1.72
C ARG A 248 8.73 -3.46 2.74
N HIS A 249 7.99 -2.35 2.61
CA HIS A 249 6.88 -2.05 3.52
C HIS A 249 5.72 -3.01 3.36
N SER A 250 5.42 -3.44 2.14
CA SER A 250 4.45 -4.51 1.87
C SER A 250 4.81 -5.80 2.61
N ARG A 251 6.08 -6.22 2.57
CA ARG A 251 6.57 -7.41 3.30
C ARG A 251 6.45 -7.25 4.82
N TYR A 252 6.89 -6.13 5.36
CA TYR A 252 6.76 -5.83 6.78
C TYR A 252 5.28 -5.87 7.23
N MET A 253 4.39 -5.25 6.46
CA MET A 253 2.96 -5.27 6.72
C MET A 253 2.39 -6.68 6.68
N ALA A 254 2.79 -7.51 5.71
CA ALA A 254 2.34 -8.90 5.63
C ALA A 254 2.74 -9.72 6.87
N GLU A 255 3.95 -9.51 7.39
CA GLU A 255 4.41 -10.16 8.63
C GLU A 255 3.61 -9.68 9.85
N CYS A 256 3.37 -8.37 9.99
CA CYS A 256 2.50 -7.83 11.04
C CYS A 256 1.08 -8.40 10.96
N LEU A 257 0.52 -8.47 9.76
CA LEU A 257 -0.80 -9.02 9.53
C LEU A 257 -0.86 -10.51 9.86
N LYS A 258 0.19 -11.29 9.58
CA LYS A 258 0.27 -12.69 9.99
C LYS A 258 0.18 -12.84 11.51
N ALA A 259 0.88 -11.99 12.28
CA ALA A 259 0.80 -12.00 13.74
C ALA A 259 -0.61 -11.63 14.24
N ILE A 260 -1.23 -10.60 13.66
CA ILE A 260 -2.62 -10.20 13.98
C ILE A 260 -3.59 -11.33 13.65
N TRP A 261 -3.47 -11.96 12.48
CA TRP A 261 -4.35 -13.06 12.05
C TRP A 261 -4.30 -14.23 13.01
N LYS A 262 -3.09 -14.60 13.45
CA LYS A 262 -2.89 -15.68 14.42
C LYS A 262 -3.52 -15.34 15.78
N ALA A 263 -3.34 -14.11 16.26
CA ALA A 263 -3.97 -13.65 17.49
C ALA A 263 -5.51 -13.65 17.37
N ASP A 264 -6.05 -13.13 16.27
CA ASP A 264 -7.48 -13.10 15.99
C ASP A 264 -8.07 -14.52 15.89
N SER A 265 -7.42 -15.44 15.16
CA SER A 265 -7.87 -16.84 15.04
C SER A 265 -7.88 -17.54 16.40
N ALA A 266 -6.84 -17.33 17.21
CA ALA A 266 -6.77 -17.90 18.56
C ALA A 266 -7.86 -17.34 19.48
N LEU A 267 -8.17 -16.05 19.36
CA LEU A 267 -9.25 -15.41 20.10
C LEU A 267 -10.62 -15.97 19.67
N GLU A 268 -10.86 -16.08 18.37
CA GLU A 268 -12.10 -16.61 17.81
C GLU A 268 -12.35 -18.03 18.31
N LEU A 269 -11.34 -18.91 18.22
CA LEU A 269 -11.45 -20.30 18.66
C LEU A 269 -11.81 -20.40 20.15
N ARG A 270 -11.14 -19.61 21.01
CA ARG A 270 -11.43 -19.59 22.45
C ARG A 270 -12.85 -19.12 22.74
N LEU A 271 -13.29 -18.05 22.09
CA LEU A 271 -14.64 -17.51 22.29
C LEU A 271 -15.72 -18.48 21.81
N ARG A 272 -15.52 -19.15 20.67
CA ARG A 272 -16.44 -20.17 20.15
C ARG A 272 -16.53 -21.38 21.08
N ASN A 273 -15.42 -21.84 21.64
CA ASN A 273 -15.43 -22.92 22.62
C ASN A 273 -16.21 -22.56 23.89
N LEU A 274 -16.14 -21.30 24.35
CA LEU A 274 -16.84 -20.84 25.56
C LEU A 274 -18.33 -20.55 25.35
N THR A 275 -18.70 -20.12 24.14
CA THR A 275 -20.08 -19.77 23.77
C THR A 275 -20.87 -20.90 23.14
N GLY A 276 -20.19 -21.83 22.46
CA GLY A 276 -20.82 -22.78 21.54
C GLY A 276 -21.25 -22.14 20.21
N ASP A 277 -20.79 -20.92 19.88
CA ASP A 277 -21.23 -20.21 18.67
C ASP A 277 -20.73 -20.90 17.38
N ARG A 278 -21.69 -21.43 16.60
CA ARG A 278 -21.49 -22.06 15.29
C ARG A 278 -21.80 -21.14 14.11
N THR A 279 -22.15 -19.89 14.37
CA THR A 279 -22.51 -18.94 13.32
C THR A 279 -21.26 -18.48 12.59
N GLU A 280 -21.29 -18.48 11.26
CA GLU A 280 -20.22 -17.94 10.43
C GLU A 280 -19.95 -16.45 10.73
N ASN A 281 -18.74 -16.01 10.41
CA ASN A 281 -18.33 -14.61 10.52
C ASN A 281 -19.15 -13.73 9.57
N SER A 282 -19.49 -12.53 10.03
CA SER A 282 -20.36 -11.62 9.28
C SER A 282 -19.68 -11.14 7.99
N VAL A 283 -20.45 -11.04 6.91
CA VAL A 283 -19.97 -10.46 5.65
C VAL A 283 -19.98 -8.93 5.80
N ILE A 284 -18.81 -8.33 5.67
CA ILE A 284 -18.64 -6.88 5.67
C ILE A 284 -18.74 -6.38 4.23
N VAL A 285 -19.73 -5.53 3.99
CA VAL A 285 -19.96 -4.87 2.72
C VAL A 285 -19.28 -3.51 2.73
N MET A 286 -18.34 -3.31 1.82
CA MET A 286 -17.66 -2.03 1.65
C MET A 286 -18.31 -1.25 0.51
N PRO A 287 -18.94 -0.11 0.81
CA PRO A 287 -19.72 0.62 -0.18
C PRO A 287 -18.82 1.23 -1.26
N GLU A 288 -19.34 1.27 -2.49
CA GLU A 288 -18.73 2.00 -3.60
C GLU A 288 -18.64 3.50 -3.27
N ARG A 289 -17.48 4.09 -3.54
CA ARG A 289 -17.27 5.53 -3.37
C ARG A 289 -17.73 6.26 -4.62
N LYS A 290 -18.70 7.16 -4.48
CA LYS A 290 -19.15 8.04 -5.58
C LYS A 290 -17.97 8.86 -6.12
N ARG A 291 -17.65 8.69 -7.41
CA ARG A 291 -16.58 9.43 -8.10
C ARG A 291 -17.14 10.55 -8.97
N SER A 292 -16.37 11.63 -9.10
CA SER A 292 -16.65 12.68 -10.10
C SER A 292 -16.38 12.13 -11.51
N LYS A 293 -16.93 12.77 -12.55
CA LYS A 293 -16.65 12.37 -13.94
C LYS A 293 -15.16 12.48 -14.29
N VAL A 294 -14.50 13.53 -13.78
CA VAL A 294 -13.06 13.75 -13.97
C VAL A 294 -12.26 12.65 -13.28
N GLN A 295 -12.58 12.34 -12.03
CA GLN A 295 -11.92 11.26 -11.30
C GLN A 295 -12.11 9.91 -11.99
N ARG A 296 -13.29 9.62 -12.54
CA ARG A 296 -13.53 8.39 -13.30
C ARG A 296 -12.65 8.29 -14.56
N ALA A 297 -12.39 9.42 -15.22
CA ALA A 297 -11.47 9.43 -16.38
C ALA A 297 -10.02 9.18 -15.95
N ILE A 298 -9.60 9.74 -14.81
CA ILE A 298 -8.28 9.49 -14.22
C ILE A 298 -8.16 8.01 -13.83
N ASP A 299 -9.16 7.45 -13.15
CA ASP A 299 -9.20 6.04 -12.74
C ASP A 299 -9.17 5.11 -13.96
N TYR A 300 -9.86 5.46 -15.05
CA TYR A 300 -9.81 4.71 -16.31
C TYR A 300 -8.39 4.68 -16.90
N TYR A 301 -7.72 5.83 -16.97
CA TYR A 301 -6.34 5.90 -17.46
C TYR A 301 -5.39 5.13 -16.54
N ALA A 302 -5.57 5.26 -15.23
CA ALA A 302 -4.80 4.55 -14.22
C ALA A 302 -4.93 3.02 -14.35
N ASP A 303 -6.16 2.52 -14.57
CA ASP A 303 -6.42 1.11 -14.83
C ASP A 303 -5.79 0.68 -16.15
N LEU A 304 -5.83 1.50 -17.20
CA LEU A 304 -5.14 1.19 -18.46
C LEU A 304 -3.64 0.99 -18.22
N VAL A 305 -2.97 1.94 -17.55
CA VAL A 305 -1.52 1.91 -17.31
C VAL A 305 -1.11 0.78 -16.35
N GLY A 306 -1.85 0.57 -15.25
CA GLY A 306 -1.52 -0.41 -14.21
C GLY A 306 -1.92 -1.86 -14.52
N THR A 307 -2.70 -2.11 -15.57
CA THR A 307 -3.14 -3.46 -15.96
C THR A 307 -2.21 -4.11 -16.97
N LEU A 308 -2.43 -5.42 -17.21
CA LEU A 308 -1.72 -6.16 -18.25
C LEU A 308 -1.88 -5.52 -19.64
N ALA A 309 -3.01 -4.84 -19.90
CA ALA A 309 -3.25 -4.14 -21.15
C ALA A 309 -2.25 -2.99 -21.36
N GLY A 310 -1.99 -2.18 -20.32
CA GLY A 310 -0.99 -1.11 -20.37
C GLY A 310 0.42 -1.63 -20.62
N VAL A 311 0.81 -2.69 -19.92
CA VAL A 311 2.13 -3.32 -20.13
C VAL A 311 2.26 -3.89 -21.54
N ALA A 312 1.22 -4.56 -22.06
CA ALA A 312 1.23 -5.06 -23.44
C ALA A 312 1.30 -3.91 -24.46
N PHE A 313 0.56 -2.82 -24.24
CA PHE A 313 0.62 -1.62 -25.07
C PHE A 313 2.02 -1.00 -25.06
N LEU A 314 2.64 -0.88 -23.89
CA LEU A 314 4.00 -0.38 -23.74
C LEU A 314 5.01 -1.23 -24.53
N ILE A 315 4.93 -2.56 -24.43
CA ILE A 315 5.78 -3.47 -25.19
C ILE A 315 5.59 -3.27 -26.69
N ILE A 316 4.34 -3.15 -27.16
CA ILE A 316 4.04 -2.90 -28.59
C ILE A 316 4.65 -1.58 -29.06
N VAL A 317 4.51 -0.51 -28.28
CA VAL A 317 5.10 0.80 -28.62
C VAL A 317 6.62 0.72 -28.73
N ILE A 318 7.28 0.04 -27.77
CA ILE A 318 8.73 -0.16 -27.80
C ILE A 318 9.15 -0.99 -29.02
N LEU A 319 8.43 -2.07 -29.34
CA LEU A 319 8.73 -2.92 -30.50
C LEU A 319 8.57 -2.16 -31.82
N ILE A 320 7.50 -1.37 -31.96
CA ILE A 320 7.27 -0.52 -33.14
C ILE A 320 8.39 0.50 -33.26
N TRP A 321 8.77 1.16 -32.16
CA TRP A 321 9.91 2.07 -32.15
C TRP A 321 11.18 1.35 -32.62
N VAL A 322 11.59 0.24 -31.99
CA VAL A 322 12.80 -0.50 -32.44
C VAL A 322 12.72 -0.89 -33.92
N ALA A 323 11.56 -1.33 -34.42
CA ALA A 323 11.37 -1.73 -35.82
C ALA A 323 11.45 -0.55 -36.81
N CYS A 324 11.05 0.66 -36.40
CA CYS A 324 11.16 1.88 -37.20
C CYS A 324 12.54 2.54 -37.14
N GLY A 325 13.43 2.10 -36.25
CA GLY A 325 14.78 2.64 -36.10
C GLY A 325 15.71 2.45 -37.31
N PRO A 326 15.80 1.25 -37.95
CA PRO A 326 16.71 1.04 -39.08
C PRO A 326 16.44 1.95 -40.29
N PRO A 327 15.17 2.17 -40.74
CA PRO A 327 14.87 3.15 -41.79
C PRO A 327 15.29 4.59 -41.46
N LEU A 328 15.40 4.93 -40.18
CA LEU A 328 15.72 6.27 -39.69
C LEU A 328 17.17 6.37 -39.15
N HIS A 329 17.99 5.35 -39.43
CA HIS A 329 19.41 5.26 -39.10
C HIS A 329 19.78 5.42 -37.61
N PHE A 330 18.82 5.26 -36.69
CA PHE A 330 19.04 5.45 -35.24
C PHE A 330 19.80 6.75 -34.90
N ASN A 331 19.53 7.84 -35.62
CA ASN A 331 20.21 9.12 -35.42
C ASN A 331 19.76 9.80 -34.11
N SER A 332 20.41 10.91 -33.72
CA SER A 332 20.07 11.63 -32.49
C SER A 332 18.61 12.09 -32.41
N SER A 333 18.00 12.47 -33.54
CA SER A 333 16.58 12.84 -33.58
C SER A 333 15.65 11.64 -33.35
N TRP A 334 16.04 10.45 -33.79
CA TRP A 334 15.30 9.21 -33.54
C TRP A 334 15.29 8.82 -32.06
N TRP A 335 16.44 8.97 -31.40
CA TRP A 335 16.56 8.77 -29.95
C TRP A 335 15.74 9.79 -29.16
N LEU A 336 15.88 11.09 -29.49
CA LEU A 336 15.13 12.15 -28.82
C LEU A 336 13.60 12.03 -28.98
N LEU A 337 13.13 11.39 -30.06
CA LEU A 337 11.70 11.15 -30.26
C LEU A 337 11.10 10.25 -29.18
N ILE A 338 11.79 9.16 -28.81
CA ILE A 338 11.30 8.28 -27.74
C ILE A 338 11.41 8.96 -26.38
N GLY A 339 12.49 9.74 -26.15
CA GLY A 339 12.63 10.55 -24.94
C GLY A 339 11.51 11.57 -24.80
N THR A 340 11.11 12.21 -25.90
CA THR A 340 9.99 13.17 -25.92
C THR A 340 8.66 12.49 -25.58
N TYR A 341 8.37 11.34 -26.20
CA TYR A 341 7.17 10.56 -25.88
C TYR A 341 7.16 10.14 -24.41
N ALA A 342 8.26 9.55 -23.94
CA ALA A 342 8.40 9.07 -22.57
C ALA A 342 8.28 10.23 -21.56
N GLY A 343 8.87 11.40 -21.82
CA GLY A 343 8.73 12.56 -20.96
C GLY A 343 7.28 13.05 -20.86
N LEU A 344 6.57 13.19 -21.98
CA LEU A 344 5.17 13.65 -21.98
C LEU A 344 4.23 12.64 -21.28
N VAL A 345 4.43 11.34 -21.52
CA VAL A 345 3.65 10.29 -20.85
C VAL A 345 3.99 10.22 -19.37
N GLY A 346 5.28 10.22 -19.01
CA GLY A 346 5.77 10.22 -17.63
C GLY A 346 5.25 11.40 -16.81
N LEU A 347 5.16 12.60 -17.41
CA LEU A 347 4.51 13.74 -16.77
C LEU A 347 3.05 13.42 -16.41
N ASN A 348 2.28 12.90 -17.36
CA ASN A 348 0.89 12.53 -17.11
C ASN A 348 0.80 11.42 -16.05
N ASP A 349 1.65 10.41 -16.13
CA ASP A 349 1.72 9.30 -15.18
C ASP A 349 2.07 9.79 -13.77
N GLY A 350 3.00 10.74 -13.61
CA GLY A 350 3.32 11.36 -12.33
C GLY A 350 2.13 12.06 -11.69
N PHE A 351 1.35 12.83 -12.47
CA PHE A 351 0.11 13.46 -12.00
C PHE A 351 -0.95 12.42 -11.61
N VAL A 352 -1.19 11.43 -12.48
CA VAL A 352 -2.18 10.37 -12.25
C VAL A 352 -1.81 9.53 -11.04
N LEU A 353 -0.58 9.04 -10.95
CA LEU A 353 -0.08 8.23 -9.85
C LEU A 353 -0.22 8.99 -8.53
N ARG A 354 0.11 10.29 -8.49
CA ARG A 354 -0.07 11.09 -7.27
C ARG A 354 -1.53 11.24 -6.87
N ASN A 355 -2.42 11.48 -7.82
CA ASN A 355 -3.86 11.55 -7.56
C ASN A 355 -4.40 10.19 -7.05
N VAL A 356 -4.11 9.10 -7.76
CA VAL A 356 -4.57 7.75 -7.43
C VAL A 356 -4.04 7.30 -6.07
N CYS A 357 -2.77 7.54 -5.76
CA CYS A 357 -2.21 7.22 -4.44
C CYS A 357 -2.99 7.91 -3.31
N GLN A 358 -3.32 9.20 -3.44
CA GLN A 358 -4.11 9.92 -2.43
C GLN A 358 -5.53 9.36 -2.35
N VAL A 359 -6.19 9.22 -3.50
CA VAL A 359 -7.59 8.79 -3.59
C VAL A 359 -7.81 7.38 -3.02
N LEU A 360 -6.87 6.47 -3.28
CA LEU A 360 -6.90 5.11 -2.76
C LEU A 360 -6.49 5.08 -1.28
N GLY A 361 -5.50 5.89 -0.88
CA GLY A 361 -5.03 6.02 0.50
C GLY A 361 -6.12 6.55 1.43
N ASP A 362 -6.84 7.61 1.04
CA ASP A 362 -7.94 8.18 1.82
C ASP A 362 -9.03 7.14 2.09
N TYR A 363 -9.34 6.30 1.12
CA TYR A 363 -10.32 5.22 1.30
C TYR A 363 -9.81 4.11 2.23
N GLN A 364 -8.54 3.72 2.12
CA GLN A 364 -7.93 2.74 3.04
C GLN A 364 -7.93 3.27 4.48
N ASP A 365 -7.61 4.55 4.65
CA ASP A 365 -7.60 5.21 5.95
C ASP A 365 -9.01 5.26 6.55
N GLU A 366 -10.03 5.60 5.75
CA GLU A 366 -11.43 5.53 6.17
C GLU A 366 -11.81 4.11 6.66
N GLN A 367 -11.41 3.05 5.93
CA GLN A 367 -11.72 1.68 6.34
C GLN A 367 -11.00 1.25 7.62
N PHE A 368 -9.75 1.68 7.83
CA PHE A 368 -9.02 1.36 9.05
C PHE A 368 -9.48 2.18 10.26
N ILE A 369 -9.97 3.41 10.05
CA ILE A 369 -10.69 4.15 11.09
C ILE A 369 -11.92 3.36 11.56
N GLN A 370 -12.67 2.73 10.63
CA GLN A 370 -13.79 1.85 11.01
C GLN A 370 -13.32 0.61 11.78
N VAL A 371 -12.20 -0.02 11.38
CA VAL A 371 -11.59 -1.12 12.16
C VAL A 371 -11.33 -0.67 13.59
N ASN A 372 -10.70 0.49 13.79
CA ASN A 372 -10.40 1.00 15.14
C ASN A 372 -11.67 1.31 15.93
N TYR A 373 -12.68 1.90 15.29
CA TYR A 373 -13.95 2.20 15.93
C TYR A 373 -14.68 0.94 16.41
N GLU A 374 -14.75 -0.09 15.57
CA GLU A 374 -15.35 -1.39 15.93
C GLU A 374 -14.54 -2.10 17.03
N ASP A 375 -13.22 -1.94 17.03
CA ASP A 375 -12.35 -2.47 18.08
C ASP A 375 -12.61 -1.79 19.43
N LEU A 376 -12.69 -0.45 19.44
CA LEU A 376 -13.06 0.32 20.63
C LEU A 376 -14.46 -0.04 21.13
N GLN A 377 -15.41 -0.33 20.25
CA GLN A 377 -16.72 -0.84 20.68
C GLN A 377 -16.61 -2.19 21.39
N THR A 378 -15.75 -3.08 20.91
CA THR A 378 -15.51 -4.38 21.54
C THR A 378 -14.88 -4.21 22.92
N LEU A 379 -13.93 -3.28 23.06
CA LEU A 379 -13.36 -2.90 24.35
C LEU A 379 -14.40 -2.26 25.29
N SER A 380 -15.31 -1.44 24.77
CA SER A 380 -16.39 -0.86 25.57
C SER A 380 -17.37 -1.92 26.10
N ALA A 381 -17.59 -3.01 25.34
CA ALA A 381 -18.45 -4.10 25.78
C ALA A 381 -17.89 -4.80 27.03
N ILE A 382 -16.56 -4.94 27.14
CA ILE A 382 -15.88 -5.49 28.31
C ILE A 382 -15.69 -4.47 29.46
N GLY A 383 -16.15 -3.23 29.30
CA GLY A 383 -16.06 -2.17 30.33
C GLY A 383 -14.83 -1.27 30.23
N VAL A 384 -14.02 -1.41 29.18
CA VAL A 384 -12.83 -0.59 28.95
C VAL A 384 -13.23 0.64 28.14
N GLY A 385 -12.92 1.84 28.65
CA GLY A 385 -13.25 3.10 27.99
C GLY A 385 -12.34 3.38 26.80
N THR A 386 -11.33 4.23 27.00
CA THR A 386 -10.31 4.53 25.99
C THR A 386 -8.95 3.99 26.43
N PRO A 387 -8.37 3.01 25.72
CA PRO A 387 -7.01 2.56 26.01
C PRO A 387 -5.99 3.67 25.74
N GLU A 388 -4.83 3.61 26.40
CA GLU A 388 -3.68 4.43 26.00
C GLU A 388 -3.16 3.92 24.66
N GLU A 389 -3.40 4.70 23.60
CA GLU A 389 -2.90 4.42 22.26
C GLU A 389 -1.53 5.07 22.06
N GLU A 390 -0.63 4.38 21.36
CA GLU A 390 0.56 5.01 20.83
C GLU A 390 0.10 6.03 19.78
N ARG A 391 0.36 7.31 20.02
CA ARG A 391 -0.01 8.40 19.10
C ARG A 391 1.18 8.79 18.24
N ASP A 392 0.91 9.08 16.98
CA ASP A 392 1.86 9.78 16.10
C ASP A 392 2.10 11.21 16.64
N MET A 393 3.12 11.36 17.51
CA MET A 393 3.36 12.58 18.27
C MET A 393 4.15 13.67 17.51
N ALA A 394 4.55 13.48 16.26
CA ALA A 394 5.44 14.43 15.58
C ALA A 394 4.72 15.34 14.57
N GLN A 395 3.93 16.31 15.05
CA GLN A 395 3.38 17.37 14.19
C GLN A 395 4.42 18.48 13.95
N SER A 396 5.52 18.17 13.28
CA SER A 396 6.49 19.20 12.86
C SER A 396 5.87 20.14 11.82
N LEU A 397 6.40 21.37 11.72
CA LEU A 397 5.98 22.32 10.67
C LEU A 397 6.25 21.76 9.26
N SER A 398 7.39 21.06 9.10
CA SER A 398 7.77 20.34 7.88
C SER A 398 6.70 19.31 7.47
N TYR A 399 6.22 18.52 8.43
CA TYR A 399 5.16 17.53 8.21
C TYR A 399 3.86 18.18 7.72
N ARG A 400 3.42 19.26 8.37
CA ARG A 400 2.19 19.98 7.99
C ARG A 400 2.28 20.61 6.59
N ILE A 401 3.42 21.19 6.25
CA ILE A 401 3.65 21.76 4.91
C ILE A 401 3.64 20.65 3.87
N SER A 402 4.34 19.55 4.14
CA SER A 402 4.39 18.43 3.21
C SER A 402 3.01 17.83 2.93
N LEU A 403 2.17 17.67 3.95
CA LEU A 403 0.78 17.23 3.78
C LEU A 403 -0.03 18.17 2.88
N ARG A 404 0.11 19.49 3.06
CA ARG A 404 -0.58 20.48 2.22
C ARG A 404 -0.11 20.45 0.77
N VAL A 405 1.20 20.38 0.55
CA VAL A 405 1.78 20.24 -0.79
C VAL A 405 1.28 18.95 -1.43
N GLY A 406 1.32 17.84 -0.68
CA GLY A 406 0.79 16.55 -1.12
C GLY A 406 -0.69 16.59 -1.52
N TYR A 407 -1.53 17.28 -0.75
CA TYR A 407 -2.95 17.45 -1.05
C TYR A 407 -3.18 18.25 -2.34
N PHE A 408 -2.48 19.37 -2.48
CA PHE A 408 -2.57 20.20 -3.69
C PHE A 408 -2.14 19.42 -4.93
N CYS A 409 -0.98 18.77 -4.87
CA CYS A 409 -0.39 17.98 -5.94
C CYS A 409 -1.26 16.79 -6.38
N SER A 410 -2.04 16.20 -5.48
CA SER A 410 -2.89 15.03 -5.75
C SER A 410 -4.31 15.38 -6.19
N HIS A 411 -4.66 16.66 -6.28
CA HIS A 411 -6.02 17.05 -6.64
C HIS A 411 -6.33 16.74 -8.12
N GLN A 412 -7.59 16.39 -8.45
CA GLN A 412 -7.99 16.06 -9.83
C GLN A 412 -7.69 17.18 -10.84
N TRP A 413 -7.74 18.45 -10.41
CA TRP A 413 -7.41 19.60 -11.24
C TRP A 413 -5.91 19.74 -11.51
N SER A 414 -5.06 19.16 -10.66
CA SER A 414 -3.62 19.03 -10.91
C SER A 414 -3.39 18.19 -12.17
N VAL A 415 -4.08 17.04 -12.28
CA VAL A 415 -4.01 16.16 -13.46
C VAL A 415 -4.51 16.87 -14.73
N VAL A 416 -5.64 17.56 -14.65
CA VAL A 416 -6.18 18.35 -15.79
C VAL A 416 -5.17 19.42 -16.22
N SER A 417 -4.52 20.09 -15.27
CA SER A 417 -3.49 21.09 -15.56
C SER A 417 -2.27 20.47 -16.23
N GLY A 418 -1.88 19.25 -15.82
CA GLY A 418 -0.84 18.45 -16.49
C GLY A 418 -1.17 18.15 -17.96
N VAL A 419 -2.41 17.74 -18.24
CA VAL A 419 -2.88 17.51 -19.62
C VAL A 419 -2.85 18.80 -20.45
N ILE A 420 -3.30 19.92 -19.89
CA ILE A 420 -3.24 21.24 -20.56
C ILE A 420 -1.78 21.61 -20.84
N LEU A 421 -0.87 21.37 -19.89
CA LEU A 421 0.55 21.62 -20.05
C LEU A 421 1.14 20.77 -21.19
N ILE A 422 0.79 19.49 -21.29
CA ILE A 422 1.21 18.60 -22.39
C ILE A 422 0.80 19.19 -23.74
N PHE A 423 -0.46 19.62 -23.89
CA PHE A 423 -0.91 20.25 -25.14
C PHE A 423 -0.17 21.54 -25.46
N ALA A 424 0.12 22.36 -24.44
CA ALA A 424 0.91 23.58 -24.62
C ALA A 424 2.35 23.29 -25.06
N LEU A 425 2.99 22.26 -24.49
CA LEU A 425 4.33 21.81 -24.87
C LEU A 425 4.36 21.30 -26.31
N ILE A 426 3.39 20.45 -26.70
CA ILE A 426 3.26 19.94 -28.07
C ILE A 426 3.05 21.09 -29.07
N ALA A 427 2.21 22.08 -28.74
CA ALA A 427 1.99 23.25 -29.58
C ALA A 427 3.27 24.08 -29.75
N ALA A 428 4.03 24.29 -28.65
CA ALA A 428 5.31 24.99 -28.70
C ALA A 428 6.36 24.23 -29.51
N ALA A 429 6.48 22.91 -29.34
CA ALA A 429 7.38 22.07 -30.11
C ALA A 429 7.02 22.06 -31.61
N SER A 430 5.73 22.05 -31.93
CA SER A 430 5.23 22.15 -33.30
C SER A 430 5.57 23.52 -33.93
N ALA A 431 5.44 24.62 -33.17
CA ALA A 431 5.87 25.94 -33.62
C ALA A 431 7.40 26.00 -33.88
N LEU A 432 8.18 25.26 -33.08
CA LEU A 432 9.62 25.06 -33.25
C LEU A 432 9.97 23.97 -34.29
N ARG A 433 8.99 23.49 -35.06
CA ARG A 433 9.12 22.48 -36.13
C ARG A 433 9.82 21.19 -35.67
N TRP A 434 9.60 20.79 -34.42
CA TRP A 434 10.22 19.60 -33.83
C TRP A 434 11.76 19.57 -33.94
N SER A 435 12.38 20.75 -33.89
CA SER A 435 13.83 20.90 -33.73
C SER A 435 14.32 20.24 -32.44
N GLU A 436 15.63 20.05 -32.29
CA GLU A 436 16.22 19.49 -31.06
C GLU A 436 15.74 20.25 -29.81
N THR A 437 15.71 21.58 -29.86
CA THR A 437 15.18 22.43 -28.80
C THR A 437 13.69 22.18 -28.55
N GLY A 438 12.88 22.00 -29.60
CA GLY A 438 11.46 21.67 -29.47
C GLY A 438 11.21 20.31 -28.82
N GLN A 439 12.05 19.32 -29.11
CA GLN A 439 11.99 17.99 -28.49
C GLN A 439 12.44 18.04 -27.01
N LEU A 440 13.54 18.73 -26.72
CA LEU A 440 14.03 18.92 -25.35
C LEU A 440 13.04 19.72 -24.49
N LEU A 441 12.31 20.68 -25.07
CA LEU A 441 11.21 21.39 -24.40
C LEU A 441 10.07 20.45 -23.98
N CYS A 442 9.85 19.36 -24.72
CA CYS A 442 8.85 18.34 -24.37
C CYS A 442 9.42 17.22 -23.48
N ASN A 443 10.70 17.27 -23.09
CA ASN A 443 11.32 16.26 -22.25
C ASN A 443 11.74 16.84 -20.88
N ILE A 444 12.42 17.99 -20.88
CA ILE A 444 13.01 18.57 -19.67
C ILE A 444 11.96 19.06 -18.66
N PRO A 445 11.02 19.98 -18.99
CA PRO A 445 10.00 20.38 -18.03
C PRO A 445 9.15 19.21 -17.52
N PRO A 446 8.69 18.27 -18.37
CA PRO A 446 8.06 17.03 -17.93
C PRO A 446 8.87 16.25 -16.88
N SER A 447 10.13 15.93 -17.17
CA SER A 447 11.01 15.18 -16.27
C SER A 447 11.27 15.91 -14.94
N VAL A 448 11.41 17.24 -14.96
CA VAL A 448 11.56 18.05 -13.74
C VAL A 448 10.31 17.98 -12.86
N ILE A 449 9.13 18.13 -13.46
CA ILE A 449 7.85 18.11 -12.73
C ILE A 449 7.57 16.72 -12.17
N GLU A 450 7.78 15.69 -12.97
CA GLU A 450 7.62 14.30 -12.56
C GLU A 450 8.60 13.95 -11.42
N SER A 451 9.87 14.42 -11.47
CA SER A 451 10.86 14.17 -10.40
C SER A 451 10.40 14.76 -9.09
N PHE A 452 9.84 15.98 -9.16
CA PHE A 452 9.22 16.62 -8.02
C PHE A 452 8.02 15.82 -7.49
N PHE A 453 7.12 15.33 -8.35
CA PHE A 453 6.01 14.48 -7.92
C PHE A 453 6.49 13.19 -7.27
N THR A 454 7.55 12.56 -7.78
CA THR A 454 8.13 11.35 -7.19
C THR A 454 8.72 11.61 -5.81
N LEU A 455 9.36 12.76 -5.58
CA LEU A 455 9.79 13.18 -4.24
C LEU A 455 8.59 13.34 -3.29
N ILE A 456 7.53 14.01 -3.74
CA ILE A 456 6.30 14.18 -2.94
C ILE A 456 5.60 12.84 -2.68
N LEU A 457 5.66 11.89 -3.63
CA LEU A 457 5.16 10.52 -3.46
C LEU A 457 5.93 9.77 -2.38
N ILE A 458 7.26 9.88 -2.33
CA ILE A 458 8.09 9.32 -1.26
C ILE A 458 7.65 9.89 0.09
N THR A 459 7.45 11.21 0.19
CA THR A 459 6.96 11.81 1.45
C THR A 459 5.59 11.28 1.84
N GLY A 460 4.64 11.25 0.91
CA GLY A 460 3.30 10.75 1.17
C GLY A 460 3.29 9.29 1.61
N HIS A 461 4.18 8.48 1.02
CA HIS A 461 4.35 7.08 1.40
C HIS A 461 4.89 6.94 2.83
N ASN A 462 5.96 7.66 3.20
CA ASN A 462 6.53 7.60 4.56
C ASN A 462 5.53 7.98 5.64
N VAL A 463 4.72 9.01 5.37
CA VAL A 463 3.66 9.46 6.29
C VAL A 463 2.59 8.38 6.44
N SER A 464 2.10 7.83 5.34
CA SER A 464 1.10 6.74 5.36
C SER A 464 1.63 5.49 6.06
N GLU A 465 2.90 5.17 5.84
CA GLU A 465 3.57 4.01 6.44
C GLU A 465 3.70 4.14 7.96
N THR A 466 4.17 5.29 8.45
CA THR A 466 4.33 5.51 9.90
C THR A 466 2.99 5.36 10.61
N LYS A 467 1.95 6.02 10.08
CA LYS A 467 0.58 5.89 10.55
C LYS A 467 0.12 4.43 10.54
N ARG A 468 0.33 3.72 9.43
CA ARG A 468 -0.09 2.32 9.27
C ARG A 468 0.57 1.38 10.27
N ARG A 469 1.85 1.60 10.58
CA ARG A 469 2.59 0.80 11.57
C ARG A 469 2.00 0.98 12.96
N VAL A 470 1.69 2.21 13.33
CA VAL A 470 1.04 2.53 14.61
C VAL A 470 -0.33 1.87 14.68
N ASP A 471 -1.16 2.00 13.63
CA ASP A 471 -2.49 1.38 13.58
C ASP A 471 -2.43 -0.15 13.75
N LEU A 472 -1.56 -0.83 12.99
CA LEU A 472 -1.41 -2.29 13.08
C LEU A 472 -0.87 -2.73 14.44
N ARG A 473 0.06 -1.97 15.03
CA ARG A 473 0.59 -2.27 16.36
C ARG A 473 -0.49 -2.12 17.43
N ASN A 474 -1.28 -1.05 17.39
CA ASN A 474 -2.38 -0.83 18.34
C ASN A 474 -3.41 -1.97 18.23
N ILE A 475 -3.82 -2.34 17.01
CA ILE A 475 -4.72 -3.49 16.77
C ILE A 475 -4.13 -4.77 17.39
N TYR A 476 -2.86 -5.08 17.11
CA TYR A 476 -2.21 -6.27 17.65
C TYR A 476 -2.20 -6.29 19.18
N LEU A 477 -1.81 -5.18 19.81
CA LEU A 477 -1.76 -5.06 21.27
C LEU A 477 -3.16 -5.18 21.90
N HIS A 478 -4.18 -4.61 21.26
CA HIS A 478 -5.57 -4.77 21.71
C HIS A 478 -6.00 -6.24 21.66
N ARG A 479 -5.68 -6.97 20.57
CA ARG A 479 -5.97 -8.41 20.49
C ARG A 479 -5.33 -9.22 21.61
N LEU A 480 -4.04 -8.99 21.86
CA LEU A 480 -3.34 -9.70 22.94
C LEU A 480 -3.98 -9.45 24.31
N LYS A 481 -4.35 -8.20 24.61
CA LYS A 481 -5.01 -7.87 25.88
C LYS A 481 -6.39 -8.51 26.00
N VAL A 482 -7.17 -8.52 24.92
CA VAL A 482 -8.48 -9.21 24.91
C VAL A 482 -8.32 -10.72 25.11
N ILE A 483 -7.31 -11.35 24.49
CA ILE A 483 -6.99 -12.77 24.71
C ILE A 483 -6.63 -13.03 26.18
N SER A 484 -5.82 -12.17 26.79
CA SER A 484 -5.47 -12.27 28.22
C SER A 484 -6.71 -12.11 29.12
N TYR A 485 -7.61 -11.18 28.80
CA TYR A 485 -8.88 -11.00 29.52
C TYR A 485 -9.79 -12.23 29.41
N VAL A 486 -9.98 -12.79 28.21
CA VAL A 486 -10.76 -14.01 28.00
C VAL A 486 -10.14 -15.19 28.77
N GLY A 487 -8.81 -15.26 28.80
CA GLY A 487 -8.07 -16.24 29.59
C GLY A 487 -8.36 -16.13 31.09
N SER A 488 -8.17 -14.94 31.68
CA SER A 488 -8.33 -14.76 33.13
C SER A 488 -9.76 -15.04 33.63
N GLN A 489 -10.78 -14.70 32.83
CA GLN A 489 -12.18 -14.99 33.15
C GLN A 489 -12.50 -16.51 33.11
N SER A 490 -11.83 -17.26 32.22
CA SER A 490 -12.01 -18.71 32.12
C SER A 490 -11.39 -19.49 33.29
N PHE A 491 -10.26 -19.03 33.83
CA PHE A 491 -9.60 -19.65 34.98
C PHE A 491 -10.29 -19.33 36.30
N ALA A 492 -10.78 -18.10 36.51
CA ALA A 492 -11.46 -17.71 37.74
C ALA A 492 -12.70 -18.58 38.04
N LYS A 493 -13.37 -19.07 37.00
CA LYS A 493 -14.55 -19.94 37.14
C LYS A 493 -14.20 -21.41 37.41
N ALA A 494 -13.00 -21.85 37.03
CA ALA A 494 -12.55 -23.21 37.33
C ALA A 494 -12.26 -23.38 38.84
N ASP A 495 -11.78 -22.32 39.50
CA ASP A 495 -11.54 -22.32 40.95
C ASP A 495 -12.83 -22.18 41.78
N GLU A 496 -13.84 -21.43 41.30
CA GLU A 496 -15.15 -21.35 41.99
C GLU A 496 -15.95 -22.67 41.92
N GLY A 497 -15.69 -23.53 40.94
CA GLY A 497 -16.34 -24.84 40.79
C GLY A 497 -15.82 -25.94 41.71
N VAL A 498 -14.75 -25.69 42.49
CA VAL A 498 -14.11 -26.69 43.38
C VAL A 498 -14.48 -26.46 44.86
N MET A 499 -15.23 -25.40 45.18
CA MET A 499 -15.59 -25.05 46.55
C MET A 499 -17.09 -25.29 46.82
N GLU A 500 -17.53 -26.56 46.79
CA GLU A 500 -18.79 -26.94 47.44
C GLU A 500 -18.57 -27.08 48.97
N PRO A 501 -19.41 -26.45 49.81
CA PRO A 501 -19.33 -26.62 51.26
C PRO A 501 -20.02 -27.93 51.67
N HIS A 502 -19.25 -28.90 52.13
CA HIS A 502 -19.80 -30.01 52.92
C HIS A 502 -20.27 -29.46 54.27
N ALA A 503 -21.57 -29.25 54.40
CA ALA A 503 -22.24 -28.92 55.65
C ALA A 503 -23.21 -30.07 56.04
N GLY A 504 -22.92 -30.68 57.19
CA GLY A 504 -23.93 -31.11 58.19
C GLY A 504 -24.65 -32.44 57.98
N ASP A 505 -24.26 -33.44 58.79
CA ASP A 505 -25.10 -34.19 59.77
C ASP A 505 -24.41 -35.55 60.02
N GLU A 506 -24.29 -36.13 61.22
CA GLU A 506 -25.14 -36.03 62.40
C GLU A 506 -24.36 -36.50 63.62
N ILE A 507 -24.60 -35.87 64.77
CA ILE A 507 -24.17 -36.33 66.09
C ILE A 507 -25.14 -37.44 66.53
N SER A 508 -24.63 -38.63 66.85
CA SER A 508 -25.29 -39.52 67.81
C SER A 508 -24.27 -40.14 68.74
N GLY A 509 -24.36 -39.78 70.02
CA GLY A 509 -23.60 -40.40 71.09
C GLY A 509 -24.13 -41.78 71.46
N ASN A 510 -23.23 -42.64 71.94
CA ASN A 510 -23.39 -43.49 73.13
C ASN A 510 -22.11 -44.36 73.25
N VAL A 511 -21.29 -44.16 74.30
CA VAL A 511 -21.31 -44.87 75.60
C VAL A 511 -20.43 -46.14 75.61
N LEU A 512 -19.47 -46.15 76.55
CA LEU A 512 -18.75 -47.29 77.18
C LEU A 512 -17.90 -48.21 76.29
N CYS A 513 -16.57 -48.08 76.35
CA CYS A 513 -15.66 -48.75 77.30
C CYS A 513 -14.21 -48.43 76.96
#